data_AF-A0A940Q3C2-F1
#
_entry.id   AF-A0A940Q3C2-F1
#
_cell.length_a   1.000
_cell.length_b   1.000
_cell.length_c   1.000
_cell.angle_alpha   90.00
_cell.angle_beta   90.00
_cell.angle_gamma   90.00
#
_symmetry.space_group_name_H-M   'P 1'
#
loop_
_entity.id
_entity.type
_entity.pdbx_description
1 polymer ?
#
loop_
_entity_poly.entity_id
_entity_poly.type
_entity_poly.pdbx_seq_one_letter_code
_entity_poly.pdbx_strand_id
1 'polypeptide(L)'
;MAFRIGFSAEETETKLTEQVDTVQKAKTTPRRSVVRVNFPESNSTFTYYNDSFDLHTGDLVYVDGKLEGVRGRVVDVNYNFKIKVADYKRVIAVIDTEVHGKFYNAGSSFVTFEREALPFDKAVCWFRAPDKEEDEYVSGSDDSFFNIGDLSDMNVSSRIAERGHEYYVGDRVRYISIDGKKGYAVVEGTESYVVEFEYENGDVSNLTCSCFCSFNCKHEFAAMLQLREILGIIEKNFGDEFRRTGYFAAINKVIFFSLAIDGKEKQPFVV
;
A
#
# COMPACT_ATOMS: atom_id res chain seq x y z
N MET A 1 15.02 -29.91 -46.91
CA MET A 1 13.72 -29.21 -46.91
C MET A 1 13.42 -28.82 -45.48
N ALA A 2 13.12 -27.54 -45.26
CA ALA A 2 12.94 -26.93 -43.95
C ALA A 2 11.59 -27.31 -43.34
N PHE A 3 11.58 -27.65 -42.04
CA PHE A 3 10.35 -27.68 -41.24
C PHE A 3 10.52 -26.74 -40.06
N ARG A 4 9.57 -25.82 -39.97
CA ARG A 4 9.54 -24.66 -39.06
C ARG A 4 9.20 -25.09 -37.64
N ILE A 5 9.90 -24.47 -36.70
CA ILE A 5 9.61 -24.46 -35.26
C ILE A 5 8.33 -23.64 -35.07
N GLY A 6 7.32 -24.24 -34.43
CA GLY A 6 6.12 -23.55 -33.95
C GLY A 6 6.14 -23.55 -32.43
N PHE A 7 6.49 -22.40 -31.84
CA PHE A 7 6.27 -22.10 -30.44
C PHE A 7 4.76 -21.95 -30.21
N SER A 8 4.23 -22.62 -29.19
CA SER A 8 2.90 -22.36 -28.63
C SER A 8 3.09 -22.13 -27.14
N ALA A 9 3.33 -20.88 -26.75
CA ALA A 9 3.13 -20.43 -25.39
C ALA A 9 1.71 -19.86 -25.33
N GLU A 10 0.82 -20.53 -24.60
CA GLU A 10 -0.43 -19.91 -24.16
C GLU A 10 -0.06 -18.90 -23.07
N GLU A 11 0.07 -17.63 -23.46
CA GLU A 11 0.16 -16.50 -22.54
C GLU A 11 -1.15 -16.40 -21.77
N THR A 12 -1.09 -16.66 -20.47
CA THR A 12 -2.17 -16.35 -19.53
C THR A 12 -1.82 -15.06 -18.79
N GLU A 13 -1.66 -13.96 -19.52
CA GLU A 13 -1.37 -12.62 -18.98
C GLU A 13 -2.58 -11.70 -19.14
N THR A 14 -3.70 -12.03 -18.50
CA THR A 14 -4.89 -11.13 -18.53
C THR A 14 -5.75 -11.18 -17.27
N LYS A 15 -5.17 -11.52 -16.11
CA LYS A 15 -5.94 -11.56 -14.84
C LYS A 15 -5.46 -10.62 -13.74
N LEU A 16 -4.35 -9.90 -13.92
CA LEU A 16 -3.84 -8.99 -12.90
C LEU A 16 -4.40 -7.57 -13.05
N THR A 17 -4.63 -7.11 -14.28
CA THR A 17 -5.17 -5.76 -14.56
C THR A 17 -6.63 -5.58 -14.15
N GLU A 18 -7.46 -6.63 -14.22
CA GLU A 18 -8.87 -6.55 -13.77
C GLU A 18 -9.02 -6.52 -12.24
N GLN A 19 -8.01 -6.95 -11.48
CA GLN A 19 -8.07 -6.99 -10.01
C GLN A 19 -7.74 -5.66 -9.35
N VAL A 20 -6.99 -4.77 -10.02
CA VAL A 20 -6.66 -3.44 -9.47
C VAL A 20 -7.88 -2.50 -9.53
N ASP A 21 -8.72 -2.63 -10.57
CA ASP A 21 -9.94 -1.81 -10.74
C ASP A 21 -11.10 -2.19 -9.81
N THR A 22 -11.07 -3.37 -9.18
CA THR A 22 -12.25 -3.92 -8.51
C THR A 22 -12.33 -3.72 -7.00
N VAL A 23 -11.25 -3.29 -6.32
CA VAL A 23 -11.22 -3.26 -4.85
C VAL A 23 -11.58 -1.88 -4.24
N GLN A 24 -11.47 -0.77 -4.98
CA GLN A 24 -11.82 0.57 -4.49
C GLN A 24 -13.32 0.94 -4.61
N LYS A 25 -14.20 0.01 -5.00
CA LYS A 25 -15.65 0.22 -4.90
C LYS A 25 -16.10 0.03 -3.45
N ALA A 26 -15.89 1.06 -2.63
CA ALA A 26 -16.72 1.26 -1.45
C ALA A 26 -18.19 1.10 -1.88
N LYS A 27 -18.94 0.28 -1.14
CA LYS A 27 -20.27 -0.27 -1.46
C LYS A 27 -21.40 0.77 -1.44
N THR A 28 -21.20 1.96 -2.01
CA THR A 28 -22.19 3.01 -2.13
C THR A 28 -22.33 3.44 -3.59
N THR A 29 -23.55 3.75 -4.01
CA THR A 29 -23.81 4.17 -5.39
C THR A 29 -23.18 5.56 -5.58
N PRO A 30 -22.26 5.74 -6.56
CA PRO A 30 -21.61 7.03 -6.79
C PRO A 30 -22.62 8.17 -6.87
N ARG A 31 -22.35 9.26 -6.15
CA ARG A 31 -23.25 10.41 -6.09
C ARG A 31 -22.52 11.69 -6.43
N ARG A 32 -22.94 12.32 -7.54
CA ARG A 32 -22.35 13.58 -7.99
C ARG A 32 -22.45 14.66 -6.91
N SER A 33 -21.33 15.29 -6.62
CA SER A 33 -21.23 16.35 -5.60
C SER A 33 -20.12 17.34 -5.94
N VAL A 34 -20.23 18.54 -5.38
CA VAL A 34 -19.13 19.49 -5.27
C VAL A 34 -18.71 19.49 -3.81
N VAL A 35 -17.46 19.16 -3.55
CA VAL A 35 -16.92 19.00 -2.20
C VAL A 35 -15.87 20.04 -1.89
N ARG A 36 -15.79 20.44 -0.62
CA ARG A 36 -14.65 21.21 -0.11
C ARG A 36 -13.72 20.26 0.64
N VAL A 37 -12.45 20.27 0.26
CA VAL A 37 -11.42 19.40 0.81
C VAL A 37 -10.37 20.27 1.50
N ASN A 38 -10.13 20.00 2.79
CA ASN A 38 -9.10 20.63 3.60
C ASN A 38 -7.81 19.79 3.55
N PHE A 39 -6.67 20.44 3.39
CA PHE A 39 -5.34 19.84 3.41
C PHE A 39 -4.59 20.30 4.66
N PRO A 40 -4.45 19.44 5.70
CA PRO A 40 -3.96 19.86 7.01
C PRO A 40 -2.57 20.50 6.98
N GLU A 41 -1.65 19.99 6.16
CA GLU A 41 -0.27 20.48 6.09
C GLU A 41 -0.16 21.94 5.64
N SER A 42 -1.07 22.38 4.77
CA SER A 42 -1.12 23.76 4.27
C SER A 42 -2.26 24.59 4.88
N ASN A 43 -3.06 23.98 5.76
CA ASN A 43 -4.32 24.50 6.31
C ASN A 43 -5.22 25.16 5.24
N SER A 44 -5.14 24.69 3.99
CA SER A 44 -5.84 25.27 2.85
C SER A 44 -7.03 24.41 2.47
N THR A 45 -8.12 25.04 2.04
CA THR A 45 -9.35 24.35 1.65
C THR A 45 -9.73 24.73 0.23
N PHE A 46 -9.87 23.73 -0.64
CA PHE A 46 -10.20 23.92 -2.06
C PHE A 46 -11.46 23.15 -2.44
N THR A 47 -12.04 23.52 -3.58
CA THR A 47 -13.29 22.91 -4.07
C THR A 47 -13.00 21.97 -5.22
N TYR A 48 -13.58 20.77 -5.16
CA TYR A 48 -13.42 19.72 -6.17
C TYR A 48 -14.78 19.19 -6.60
N TYR A 49 -14.83 18.69 -7.83
CA TYR A 49 -15.97 17.95 -8.35
C TYR A 49 -15.78 16.46 -8.05
N ASN A 50 -16.86 15.77 -7.73
CA ASN A 50 -16.88 14.33 -7.55
C ASN A 50 -18.06 13.75 -8.33
N ASP A 51 -17.80 12.67 -9.07
CA ASP A 51 -18.80 11.85 -9.74
C ASP A 51 -18.58 10.34 -9.58
N SER A 52 -17.55 9.94 -8.84
CA SER A 52 -17.13 8.55 -8.68
C SER A 52 -17.46 7.95 -7.32
N PHE A 53 -17.69 8.78 -6.30
CA PHE A 53 -17.84 8.35 -4.91
C PHE A 53 -19.10 8.92 -4.26
N ASP A 54 -19.60 8.29 -3.20
CA ASP A 54 -20.64 8.86 -2.33
C ASP A 54 -19.97 9.49 -1.10
N LEU A 55 -19.52 10.74 -1.26
CA LEU A 55 -18.68 11.43 -0.29
C LEU A 55 -19.48 12.04 0.86
N HIS A 56 -18.93 11.92 2.07
CA HIS A 56 -19.46 12.48 3.29
C HIS A 56 -18.41 13.36 3.97
N THR A 57 -18.88 14.30 4.80
CA THR A 57 -17.98 15.10 5.64
C THR A 57 -17.21 14.18 6.59
N GLY A 58 -15.88 14.32 6.60
CA GLY A 58 -14.96 13.49 7.35
C GLY A 58 -14.17 12.50 6.49
N ASP A 59 -14.64 12.19 5.27
CA ASP A 59 -13.96 11.26 4.38
C ASP A 59 -12.55 11.77 4.04
N LEU A 60 -11.60 10.84 4.05
CA LEU A 60 -10.24 11.07 3.58
C LEU A 60 -10.17 10.77 2.09
N VAL A 61 -9.55 11.65 1.32
CA VAL A 61 -9.56 11.59 -0.14
C VAL A 61 -8.22 12.01 -0.74
N TYR A 62 -7.97 11.53 -1.97
CA TYR A 62 -7.00 12.11 -2.88
C TYR A 62 -7.70 12.87 -4.00
N VAL A 63 -7.03 13.89 -4.52
CA VAL A 63 -7.53 14.76 -5.59
C VAL A 63 -6.50 14.88 -6.71
N ASP A 64 -6.94 15.23 -7.92
CA ASP A 64 -6.02 15.57 -9.00
C ASP A 64 -5.52 17.03 -8.91
N GLY A 65 -4.47 17.35 -9.68
CA GLY A 65 -3.91 18.69 -9.78
C GLY A 65 -2.76 18.96 -8.81
N LYS A 66 -2.63 20.20 -8.33
CA LYS A 66 -1.42 20.63 -7.60
C LYS A 66 -1.21 19.98 -6.23
N LEU A 67 -2.26 19.40 -5.66
CA LEU A 67 -2.24 18.72 -4.37
C LEU A 67 -2.43 17.21 -4.54
N GLU A 68 -2.14 16.71 -5.74
CA GLU A 68 -2.09 15.28 -6.00
C GLU A 68 -1.04 14.59 -5.12
N GLY A 69 -1.35 13.37 -4.68
CA GLY A 69 -0.54 12.65 -3.69
C GLY A 69 -0.69 13.14 -2.25
N VAL A 70 -1.32 14.29 -2.00
CA VAL A 70 -1.55 14.81 -0.65
C VAL A 70 -2.92 14.39 -0.15
N ARG A 71 -2.98 13.83 1.05
CA ARG A 71 -4.24 13.43 1.69
C ARG A 71 -5.05 14.66 2.10
N GLY A 72 -6.29 14.72 1.63
CA GLY A 72 -7.26 15.73 2.02
C GLY A 72 -8.38 15.14 2.88
N ARG A 73 -9.08 16.00 3.62
CA ARG A 73 -10.29 15.65 4.36
C ARG A 73 -11.48 16.45 3.83
N VAL A 74 -12.56 15.76 3.49
CA VAL A 74 -13.82 16.40 3.07
C VAL A 74 -14.42 17.13 4.26
N VAL A 75 -14.63 18.45 4.12
CA VAL A 75 -15.22 19.29 5.18
C VAL A 75 -16.64 19.72 4.86
N ASP A 76 -17.04 19.72 3.59
CA ASP A 76 -18.39 20.09 3.16
C ASP A 76 -18.75 19.42 1.83
N VAL A 77 -20.02 19.08 1.65
CA VAL A 77 -20.53 18.35 0.47
C VAL A 77 -21.81 19.02 -0.03
N ASN A 78 -21.79 19.50 -1.26
CA ASN A 78 -22.94 20.11 -1.92
C ASN A 78 -23.47 19.21 -3.05
N TYR A 79 -24.73 18.81 -2.95
CA TYR A 79 -25.44 18.02 -3.96
C TYR A 79 -26.30 18.86 -4.92
N ASN A 80 -26.52 20.14 -4.60
CA ASN A 80 -27.33 21.06 -5.39
C ASN A 80 -26.42 22.13 -6.03
N PHE A 81 -25.85 21.81 -7.19
CA PHE A 81 -24.88 22.68 -7.85
C PHE A 81 -25.07 22.74 -9.36
N LYS A 82 -24.58 23.83 -9.96
CA LYS A 82 -24.38 23.97 -11.41
C LYS A 82 -22.97 24.52 -11.63
N ILE A 83 -22.09 23.68 -12.16
CA ILE A 83 -20.70 24.03 -12.45
C ILE A 83 -20.38 23.72 -13.91
N LYS A 84 -19.32 24.32 -14.43
CA LYS A 84 -18.68 23.87 -15.66
C LYS A 84 -17.55 22.92 -15.29
N VAL A 85 -17.69 21.64 -15.60
CA VAL A 85 -16.75 20.58 -15.17
C VAL A 85 -15.29 20.89 -15.55
N ALA A 86 -15.07 21.52 -16.70
CA ALA A 86 -13.73 21.90 -17.16
C ALA A 86 -12.99 22.88 -16.22
N ASP A 87 -13.71 23.59 -15.35
CA ASP A 87 -13.14 24.58 -14.44
C ASP A 87 -12.77 23.95 -13.07
N TYR A 88 -13.06 22.66 -12.87
CA TYR A 88 -12.87 21.96 -11.59
C TYR A 88 -11.93 20.77 -11.71
N LYS A 89 -11.10 20.64 -10.68
CA LYS A 89 -10.35 19.43 -10.35
C LYS A 89 -11.27 18.42 -9.67
N ARG A 90 -10.88 17.14 -9.69
CA ARG A 90 -11.67 15.98 -9.29
C ARG A 90 -11.11 15.32 -8.03
N VAL A 91 -12.01 14.69 -7.28
CA VAL A 91 -11.65 13.65 -6.32
C VAL A 91 -11.33 12.38 -7.09
N ILE A 92 -10.15 11.79 -6.84
CA ILE A 92 -9.65 10.61 -7.57
C ILE A 92 -9.70 9.33 -6.75
N ALA A 93 -9.71 9.43 -5.41
CA ALA A 93 -9.82 8.27 -4.53
C ALA A 93 -10.41 8.63 -3.17
N VAL A 94 -11.03 7.64 -2.53
CA VAL A 94 -11.44 7.68 -1.12
C VAL A 94 -10.57 6.71 -0.34
N ILE A 95 -10.05 7.15 0.80
CA ILE A 95 -9.18 6.36 1.66
C ILE A 95 -10.06 5.68 2.71
N ASP A 96 -10.31 4.39 2.53
CA ASP A 96 -11.00 3.56 3.51
C ASP A 96 -10.05 3.18 4.65
N THR A 97 -10.18 3.86 5.80
CA THR A 97 -9.41 3.56 7.01
C THR A 97 -10.15 2.66 8.00
N GLU A 98 -11.30 2.11 7.62
CA GLU A 98 -12.03 1.19 8.47
C GLU A 98 -11.29 -0.16 8.55
N VAL A 99 -11.15 -0.75 9.72
CA VAL A 99 -10.50 -2.05 9.89
C VAL A 99 -11.38 -2.90 10.77
N HIS A 100 -11.55 -4.17 10.40
CA HIS A 100 -12.37 -5.14 11.11
C HIS A 100 -11.60 -6.45 11.21
N GLY A 101 -11.31 -6.89 12.42
CA GLY A 101 -10.62 -8.18 12.62
C GLY A 101 -9.57 -8.11 13.71
N LYS A 102 -8.95 -9.25 13.98
CA LYS A 102 -8.04 -9.37 15.13
C LYS A 102 -6.64 -8.86 14.82
N PHE A 103 -6.17 -7.95 15.65
CA PHE A 103 -4.80 -7.45 15.62
C PHE A 103 -4.04 -7.84 16.89
N TYR A 104 -2.80 -8.29 16.69
CA TYR A 104 -1.87 -8.73 17.73
C TYR A 104 -0.68 -7.79 17.80
N ASN A 105 -0.10 -7.62 18.98
CA ASN A 105 1.07 -6.77 19.17
C ASN A 105 2.33 -7.48 18.66
N ALA A 106 3.11 -6.83 17.79
CA ALA A 106 4.36 -7.36 17.26
C ALA A 106 5.40 -6.22 17.09
N GLY A 107 6.25 -6.01 18.10
CA GLY A 107 7.30 -4.98 18.04
C GLY A 107 6.71 -3.57 17.94
N SER A 108 7.12 -2.77 16.96
CA SER A 108 6.53 -1.44 16.66
C SER A 108 5.24 -1.51 15.83
N SER A 109 4.79 -2.71 15.46
CA SER A 109 3.64 -2.94 14.58
C SER A 109 2.50 -3.71 15.26
N PHE A 110 1.30 -3.61 14.69
CA PHE A 110 0.22 -4.56 14.88
C PHE A 110 0.20 -5.56 13.73
N VAL A 111 -0.03 -6.84 14.01
CA VAL A 111 -0.12 -7.90 13.01
C VAL A 111 -1.53 -8.48 13.00
N THR A 112 -2.10 -8.68 11.82
CA THR A 112 -3.31 -9.47 11.61
C THR A 112 -3.00 -10.66 10.70
N PHE A 113 -3.69 -11.78 10.93
CA PHE A 113 -3.67 -12.97 10.07
C PHE A 113 -4.97 -13.11 9.27
N GLU A 114 -5.84 -12.11 9.36
CA GLU A 114 -7.12 -12.07 8.64
C GLU A 114 -6.98 -11.19 7.41
N ARG A 115 -7.07 -11.82 6.23
CA ARG A 115 -6.91 -11.16 4.91
C ARG A 115 -7.79 -9.94 4.73
N GLU A 116 -9.05 -10.04 5.14
CA GLU A 116 -10.04 -8.97 5.00
C GLU A 116 -9.82 -7.80 5.96
N ALA A 117 -9.04 -8.00 7.03
CA ALA A 117 -8.85 -6.97 8.05
C ALA A 117 -7.98 -5.82 7.55
N LEU A 118 -6.96 -6.11 6.73
CA LEU A 118 -6.06 -5.11 6.17
C LEU A 118 -5.30 -5.63 4.94
N PRO A 119 -5.96 -5.86 3.79
CA PRO A 119 -5.28 -6.27 2.56
C PRO A 119 -4.38 -5.15 2.01
N PHE A 120 -3.37 -5.52 1.22
CA PHE A 120 -2.38 -4.59 0.69
C PHE A 120 -3.02 -3.45 -0.12
N ASP A 121 -3.93 -3.74 -1.04
CA ASP A 121 -4.59 -2.73 -1.90
C ASP A 121 -5.33 -1.66 -1.10
N LYS A 122 -5.86 -2.03 0.07
CA LYS A 122 -6.47 -1.09 1.00
C LYS A 122 -5.40 -0.30 1.75
N ALA A 123 -4.39 -0.97 2.29
CA ALA A 123 -3.35 -0.35 3.10
C ALA A 123 -2.50 0.65 2.30
N VAL A 124 -2.14 0.34 1.05
CA VAL A 124 -1.31 1.23 0.21
C VAL A 124 -1.99 2.59 -0.02
N CYS A 125 -3.32 2.61 -0.14
CA CYS A 125 -4.12 3.82 -0.30
C CYS A 125 -4.07 4.74 0.94
N TRP A 126 -3.56 4.28 2.08
CA TRP A 126 -3.38 5.14 3.25
C TRP A 126 -2.15 6.05 3.12
N PHE A 127 -1.25 5.71 2.20
CA PHE A 127 0.11 6.27 2.10
C PHE A 127 0.39 6.98 0.78
N ARG A 128 -0.24 6.56 -0.31
CA ARG A 128 -0.09 7.19 -1.63
C ARG A 128 -1.39 7.20 -2.41
N ALA A 129 -1.51 8.16 -3.32
CA ALA A 129 -2.57 8.19 -4.31
C ALA A 129 -2.44 7.01 -5.28
N PRO A 130 -3.55 6.56 -5.91
CA PRO A 130 -3.49 5.56 -6.97
C PRO A 130 -2.58 6.01 -8.11
N ASP A 131 -1.94 5.03 -8.75
CA ASP A 131 -1.17 5.23 -9.98
C ASP A 131 -2.09 5.66 -11.13
N LYS A 132 -1.56 6.45 -12.06
CA LYS A 132 -2.27 6.85 -13.28
C LYS A 132 -2.09 5.81 -14.37
N GLU A 133 -2.94 5.87 -15.39
CA GLU A 133 -2.78 5.05 -16.61
C GLU A 133 -1.41 5.25 -17.29
N GLU A 134 -0.77 6.42 -17.10
CA GLU A 134 0.56 6.73 -17.64
C GLU A 134 1.72 6.23 -16.76
N ASP A 135 1.45 5.81 -15.51
CA ASP A 135 2.45 5.32 -14.55
C ASP A 135 2.67 3.81 -14.74
N GLU A 136 3.05 3.38 -15.96
CA GLU A 136 3.30 1.98 -16.27
C GLU A 136 4.55 1.47 -15.55
N TYR A 137 4.38 0.43 -14.72
CA TYR A 137 5.48 -0.29 -14.09
C TYR A 137 5.85 -1.53 -14.90
N VAL A 138 7.13 -1.66 -15.23
CA VAL A 138 7.70 -2.86 -15.84
C VAL A 138 8.74 -3.44 -14.88
N SER A 139 8.52 -4.67 -14.46
CA SER A 139 9.42 -5.41 -13.58
C SER A 139 10.07 -6.55 -14.33
N GLY A 140 11.37 -6.76 -14.08
CA GLY A 140 12.13 -7.91 -14.55
C GLY A 140 12.66 -8.71 -13.37
N SER A 141 13.06 -9.95 -13.63
CA SER A 141 13.73 -10.81 -12.65
C SER A 141 15.00 -11.41 -13.26
N ASP A 142 16.02 -11.59 -12.42
CA ASP A 142 17.23 -12.35 -12.74
C ASP A 142 17.22 -13.75 -12.09
N ASP A 143 16.06 -14.18 -11.59
CA ASP A 143 15.83 -15.45 -10.86
C ASP A 143 16.69 -15.61 -9.59
N SER A 144 17.30 -14.51 -9.11
CA SER A 144 18.07 -14.53 -7.87
C SER A 144 17.17 -14.60 -6.64
N PHE A 145 17.70 -15.21 -5.59
CA PHE A 145 17.07 -15.29 -4.29
C PHE A 145 18.13 -15.23 -3.19
N PHE A 146 17.72 -14.82 -2.00
CA PHE A 146 18.55 -14.82 -0.80
C PHE A 146 17.75 -15.23 0.43
N ASN A 147 18.42 -15.75 1.45
CA ASN A 147 17.76 -16.16 2.68
C ASN A 147 17.43 -14.94 3.56
N ILE A 148 16.19 -14.83 4.06
CA ILE A 148 15.77 -13.72 4.92
C ILE A 148 16.58 -13.65 6.22
N GLY A 149 17.14 -14.78 6.68
CA GLY A 149 18.02 -14.83 7.85
C GLY A 149 19.37 -14.14 7.62
N ASP A 150 19.88 -14.17 6.39
CA ASP A 150 21.17 -13.61 5.99
C ASP A 150 21.04 -12.63 4.81
N LEU A 151 20.98 -11.34 5.14
CA LEU A 151 20.84 -10.28 4.16
C LEU A 151 22.15 -9.92 3.44
N SER A 152 23.27 -10.60 3.73
CA SER A 152 24.54 -10.31 3.07
C SER A 152 24.51 -10.65 1.57
N ASP A 153 23.66 -11.60 1.17
CA ASP A 153 23.46 -12.04 -0.22
C ASP A 153 22.55 -11.11 -1.04
N MET A 154 21.93 -10.10 -0.43
CA MET A 154 21.05 -9.13 -1.11
C MET A 154 21.82 -8.20 -2.08
N ASN A 155 23.14 -8.35 -2.22
CA ASN A 155 23.99 -7.59 -3.12
C ASN A 155 23.83 -6.06 -2.98
N VAL A 156 23.87 -5.57 -1.74
CA VAL A 156 23.74 -4.15 -1.39
C VAL A 156 25.08 -3.61 -0.89
N SER A 157 25.52 -2.44 -1.38
CA SER A 157 26.74 -1.80 -0.85
C SER A 157 26.56 -1.39 0.62
N SER A 158 27.64 -1.38 1.41
CA SER A 158 27.58 -1.03 2.85
C SER A 158 26.90 0.31 3.12
N ARG A 159 27.13 1.32 2.27
CA ARG A 159 26.49 2.64 2.39
C ARG A 159 24.98 2.59 2.17
N ILE A 160 24.49 1.73 1.28
CA ILE A 160 23.04 1.56 1.07
C ILE A 160 22.44 0.77 2.23
N ALA A 161 23.13 -0.27 2.69
CA ALA A 161 22.70 -1.06 3.86
C ALA A 161 22.58 -0.20 5.13
N GLU A 162 23.55 0.68 5.39
CA GLU A 162 23.49 1.66 6.49
C GLU A 162 22.27 2.57 6.38
N ARG A 163 22.01 3.16 5.21
CA ARG A 163 20.81 3.98 4.98
C ARG A 163 19.51 3.20 5.11
N GLY A 164 19.49 1.93 4.67
CA GLY A 164 18.33 1.06 4.86
C GLY A 164 18.10 0.75 6.33
N HIS A 165 19.18 0.54 7.10
CA HIS A 165 19.10 0.38 8.55
C HIS A 165 18.56 1.64 9.23
N GLU A 166 18.99 2.84 8.83
CA GLU A 166 18.43 4.10 9.33
C GLU A 166 16.91 4.20 9.08
N TYR A 167 16.44 3.72 7.93
CA TYR A 167 15.00 3.71 7.62
C TYR A 167 14.23 2.73 8.51
N TYR A 168 14.78 1.54 8.71
CA TYR A 168 14.20 0.54 9.61
C TYR A 168 14.14 1.06 11.06
N VAL A 169 15.26 1.55 11.60
CA VAL A 169 15.30 2.09 12.98
C VAL A 169 14.42 3.34 13.13
N GLY A 170 14.24 4.12 12.07
CA GLY A 170 13.33 5.26 12.03
C GLY A 170 11.84 4.90 11.85
N ASP A 171 11.47 3.62 11.98
CA ASP A 171 10.12 3.08 11.79
C ASP A 171 9.50 3.43 10.41
N ARG A 172 10.33 3.66 9.38
CA ARG A 172 9.86 4.13 8.06
C ARG A 172 9.19 3.03 7.23
N VAL A 173 9.31 1.76 7.62
CA VAL A 173 8.49 0.68 7.05
C VAL A 173 7.11 0.75 7.71
N ARG A 174 6.14 1.33 6.99
CA ARG A 174 4.82 1.63 7.56
C ARG A 174 3.87 0.44 7.49
N TYR A 175 4.02 -0.39 6.47
CA TYR A 175 3.22 -1.58 6.26
C TYR A 175 4.09 -2.68 5.65
N ILE A 176 3.86 -3.93 6.03
CA ILE A 176 4.43 -5.10 5.36
C ILE A 176 3.50 -6.30 5.47
N SER A 177 3.33 -7.08 4.41
CA SER A 177 2.47 -8.28 4.41
C SER A 177 3.05 -9.40 3.58
N ILE A 178 2.63 -10.62 3.92
CA ILE A 178 2.72 -11.78 3.05
C ILE A 178 1.32 -12.28 2.76
N ASP A 179 1.08 -12.56 1.48
CA ASP A 179 -0.12 -13.16 0.92
C ASP A 179 0.25 -14.38 0.06
N GLY A 180 0.15 -15.56 0.65
CA GLY A 180 0.65 -16.78 0.04
C GLY A 180 2.16 -16.67 -0.16
N LYS A 181 2.60 -16.54 -1.40
CA LYS A 181 4.01 -16.29 -1.75
C LYS A 181 4.32 -14.81 -1.99
N LYS A 182 3.31 -13.97 -2.21
CA LYS A 182 3.53 -12.57 -2.57
C LYS A 182 3.76 -11.73 -1.32
N GLY A 183 4.77 -10.89 -1.36
CA GLY A 183 5.16 -9.98 -0.31
C GLY A 183 5.01 -8.54 -0.77
N TYR A 184 4.53 -7.69 0.13
CA TYR A 184 4.34 -6.27 -0.13
C TYR A 184 4.79 -5.46 1.07
N ALA A 185 5.45 -4.33 0.87
CA ALA A 185 5.73 -3.36 1.91
C ALA A 185 5.56 -1.93 1.41
N VAL A 186 5.25 -1.02 2.35
CA VAL A 186 5.21 0.43 2.10
C VAL A 186 6.28 1.09 2.97
N VAL A 187 7.21 1.79 2.31
CA VAL A 187 8.35 2.44 2.96
C VAL A 187 8.31 3.95 2.72
N GLU A 188 8.24 4.72 3.81
CA GLU A 188 8.15 6.18 3.77
C GLU A 188 9.52 6.83 3.54
N GLY A 189 9.68 7.50 2.41
CA GLY A 189 10.87 8.27 2.03
C GLY A 189 10.55 9.74 1.79
N THR A 190 10.94 10.25 0.63
CA THR A 190 10.47 11.53 0.08
C THR A 190 9.00 11.45 -0.36
N GLU A 191 8.57 10.25 -0.71
CA GLU A 191 7.20 9.82 -0.94
C GLU A 191 7.07 8.38 -0.39
N SER A 192 5.88 7.80 -0.47
CA SER A 192 5.66 6.41 -0.06
C SER A 192 6.02 5.45 -1.19
N TYR A 193 7.07 4.65 -1.00
CA TYR A 193 7.51 3.64 -1.97
C TYR A 193 6.89 2.29 -1.67
N VAL A 194 6.51 1.57 -2.72
CA VAL A 194 6.05 0.18 -2.64
C VAL A 194 7.25 -0.71 -2.91
N VAL A 195 7.41 -1.73 -2.07
CA VAL A 195 8.35 -2.82 -2.25
C VAL A 195 7.55 -4.08 -2.47
N GLU A 196 7.83 -4.81 -3.54
CA GLU A 196 7.22 -6.08 -3.88
C GLU A 196 8.28 -7.17 -3.82
N PHE A 197 7.91 -8.37 -3.40
CA PHE A 197 8.80 -9.51 -3.35
C PHE A 197 8.02 -10.82 -3.37
N GLU A 198 8.71 -11.92 -3.58
CA GLU A 198 8.21 -13.26 -3.28
C GLU A 198 8.91 -13.82 -2.06
N TYR A 199 8.18 -14.59 -1.26
CA TYR A 199 8.68 -15.26 -0.07
C TYR A 199 8.23 -16.72 -0.05
N GLU A 200 9.19 -17.62 0.06
CA GLU A 200 8.93 -19.05 0.19
C GLU A 200 9.99 -19.70 1.08
N ASN A 201 9.57 -20.41 2.12
CA ASN A 201 10.44 -21.21 2.99
C ASN A 201 11.67 -20.50 3.56
N GLY A 202 11.57 -19.19 3.80
CA GLY A 202 12.68 -18.38 4.33
C GLY A 202 13.52 -17.70 3.25
N ASP A 203 13.30 -17.99 1.97
CA ASP A 203 13.98 -17.33 0.87
C ASP A 203 13.11 -16.21 0.29
N VAL A 204 13.76 -15.13 -0.14
CA VAL A 204 13.16 -13.99 -0.81
C VAL A 204 13.69 -13.90 -2.23
N SER A 205 12.79 -13.72 -3.19
CA SER A 205 13.09 -13.52 -4.61
C SER A 205 12.24 -12.38 -5.19
N ASN A 206 12.48 -12.00 -6.45
CA ASN A 206 11.69 -10.99 -7.18
C ASN A 206 11.51 -9.68 -6.39
N LEU A 207 12.53 -9.29 -5.62
CA LEU A 207 12.51 -8.11 -4.76
C LEU A 207 12.69 -6.86 -5.61
N THR A 208 11.66 -6.01 -5.64
CA THR A 208 11.63 -4.77 -6.43
C THR A 208 11.08 -3.62 -5.60
N CYS A 209 11.39 -2.39 -6.03
CA CYS A 209 10.86 -1.17 -5.42
C CYS A 209 10.42 -0.18 -6.47
N SER A 210 9.31 0.52 -6.20
CA SER A 210 8.79 1.60 -7.04
C SER A 210 9.68 2.86 -7.07
N CYS A 211 10.83 2.86 -6.40
CA CYS A 211 11.77 3.97 -6.45
C CYS A 211 12.65 3.92 -7.70
N PHE A 212 13.17 5.07 -8.15
CA PHE A 212 13.98 5.20 -9.37
C PHE A 212 15.43 4.65 -9.24
N CYS A 213 15.65 3.61 -8.43
CA CYS A 213 16.96 2.96 -8.31
C CYS A 213 17.06 1.80 -9.30
N SER A 214 18.22 1.66 -9.96
CA SER A 214 18.49 0.56 -10.89
C SER A 214 19.17 -0.64 -10.19
N PHE A 215 19.06 -0.73 -8.87
CA PHE A 215 19.71 -1.71 -8.00
C PHE A 215 18.98 -1.76 -6.66
N ASN A 216 19.25 -2.82 -5.89
CA ASN A 216 18.69 -3.00 -4.54
C ASN A 216 18.97 -1.79 -3.64
N CYS A 217 17.90 -1.08 -3.32
CA CYS A 217 17.86 0.19 -2.67
C CYS A 217 17.73 0.08 -1.14
N LYS A 218 17.82 1.23 -0.48
CA LYS A 218 17.63 1.33 0.97
C LYS A 218 16.22 0.94 1.42
N HIS A 219 15.19 1.09 0.57
CA HIS A 219 13.81 0.75 0.93
C HIS A 219 13.61 -0.76 1.01
N GLU A 220 14.11 -1.49 0.01
CA GLU A 220 14.08 -2.96 0.01
C GLU A 220 14.85 -3.49 1.23
N PHE A 221 16.05 -2.96 1.50
CA PHE A 221 16.84 -3.41 2.65
C PHE A 221 16.12 -3.14 3.98
N ALA A 222 15.49 -1.97 4.13
CA ALA A 222 14.68 -1.65 5.30
C ALA A 222 13.47 -2.59 5.44
N ALA A 223 12.78 -2.87 4.34
CA ALA A 223 11.65 -3.79 4.31
C ALA A 223 12.06 -5.22 4.72
N MET A 224 13.22 -5.70 4.26
CA MET A 224 13.74 -7.02 4.65
C MET A 224 14.13 -7.10 6.12
N LEU A 225 14.71 -6.02 6.69
CA LEU A 225 14.94 -5.94 8.14
C LEU A 225 13.63 -6.04 8.93
N GLN A 226 12.61 -5.29 8.51
CA GLN A 226 11.29 -5.33 9.14
C GLN A 226 10.62 -6.70 8.99
N LEU A 227 10.73 -7.30 7.80
CA LEU A 227 10.20 -8.63 7.51
C LEU A 227 10.81 -9.67 8.44
N ARG A 228 12.15 -9.68 8.55
CA ARG A 228 12.89 -10.60 9.42
C ARG A 228 12.47 -10.48 10.89
N GLU A 229 12.30 -9.25 11.38
CA GLU A 229 11.82 -9.02 12.75
C GLU A 229 10.41 -9.61 12.96
N ILE A 230 9.47 -9.29 12.06
CA ILE A 230 8.07 -9.73 12.16
C ILE A 230 7.98 -11.26 12.04
N LEU A 231 8.69 -11.87 11.09
CA LEU A 231 8.76 -13.32 10.96
C LEU A 231 9.31 -13.97 12.23
N GLY A 232 10.36 -13.41 12.86
CA GLY A 232 10.86 -13.92 14.14
C GLY A 232 9.84 -13.84 15.28
N ILE A 233 9.00 -12.81 15.32
CA ILE A 233 7.88 -12.70 16.28
C ILE A 233 6.79 -13.72 15.96
N ILE A 234 6.44 -13.88 14.68
CA ILE A 234 5.42 -14.83 14.22
C ILE A 234 5.85 -16.26 14.53
N GLU A 235 7.08 -16.66 14.18
CA GLU A 235 7.59 -18.00 14.46
C GLU A 235 7.52 -18.36 15.95
N LYS A 236 7.81 -17.38 16.82
CA LYS A 236 7.81 -17.57 18.27
C LYS A 236 6.42 -17.67 18.88
N ASN A 237 5.44 -16.90 18.37
CA ASN A 237 4.17 -16.68 19.07
C ASN A 237 2.92 -17.07 18.27
N PHE A 238 3.01 -17.10 16.93
CA PHE A 238 1.86 -17.18 16.02
C PHE A 238 2.11 -18.08 14.78
N GLY A 239 3.07 -19.01 14.89
CA GLY A 239 3.51 -19.82 13.75
C GLY A 239 2.40 -20.71 13.18
N ASP A 240 1.49 -21.19 14.03
CA ASP A 240 0.34 -21.99 13.61
C ASP A 240 -0.70 -21.15 12.85
N GLU A 241 -0.96 -19.93 13.31
CA GLU A 241 -1.85 -18.99 12.62
C GLU A 241 -1.34 -18.69 11.22
N PHE A 242 -0.06 -18.31 11.08
CA PHE A 242 0.51 -17.97 9.79
C PHE A 242 0.54 -19.17 8.84
N ARG A 243 0.94 -20.36 9.31
CA ARG A 243 0.89 -21.59 8.49
C ARG A 243 -0.51 -21.93 8.02
N ARG A 244 -1.53 -21.70 8.86
CA ARG A 244 -2.93 -22.00 8.54
C ARG A 244 -3.51 -21.01 7.54
N THR A 245 -3.18 -19.72 7.65
CA THR A 245 -3.77 -18.68 6.79
C THR A 245 -2.96 -18.42 5.52
N GLY A 246 -1.66 -18.71 5.55
CA GLY A 246 -0.71 -18.27 4.52
C GLY A 246 -0.66 -16.75 4.39
N TYR A 247 -1.09 -16.02 5.42
CA TYR A 247 -1.27 -14.57 5.36
C TYR A 247 -0.90 -13.91 6.68
N PHE A 248 -0.15 -12.81 6.59
CA PHE A 248 -0.12 -11.80 7.62
C PHE A 248 -0.03 -10.41 7.01
N ALA A 249 -0.54 -9.41 7.71
CA ALA A 249 -0.24 -8.01 7.47
C ALA A 249 0.20 -7.34 8.78
N ALA A 250 1.28 -6.58 8.71
CA ALA A 250 1.84 -5.80 9.79
C ALA A 250 1.74 -4.30 9.45
N ILE A 251 1.21 -3.51 10.36
CA ILE A 251 1.00 -2.07 10.20
C ILE A 251 1.61 -1.34 11.39
N ASN A 252 2.37 -0.28 11.13
CA ASN A 252 2.99 0.54 12.17
C ASN A 252 1.92 1.06 13.14
N LYS A 253 2.16 0.93 14.45
CA LYS A 253 1.18 1.28 15.49
C LYS A 253 0.74 2.74 15.43
N VAL A 254 1.68 3.67 15.26
CA VAL A 254 1.39 5.11 15.24
C VAL A 254 0.45 5.44 14.08
N ILE A 255 0.72 4.88 12.90
CA ILE A 255 -0.14 5.04 11.72
C ILE A 255 -1.51 4.41 11.94
N PHE A 256 -1.55 3.19 12.47
CA PHE A 256 -2.80 2.49 12.75
C PHE A 256 -3.71 3.30 13.67
N PHE A 257 -3.17 3.82 14.79
CA PHE A 257 -3.93 4.69 15.70
C PHE A 257 -4.40 5.97 14.99
N SER A 258 -3.49 6.67 14.30
CA SER A 258 -3.81 7.94 13.65
C SER A 258 -4.92 7.83 12.60
N LEU A 259 -4.94 6.75 11.81
CA LEU A 259 -5.85 6.63 10.67
C LEU A 259 -7.09 5.80 10.96
N ALA A 260 -6.95 4.68 11.66
CA ALA A 260 -8.04 3.75 11.90
C ALA A 260 -8.86 4.10 13.16
N ILE A 261 -8.23 4.78 14.13
CA ILE A 261 -8.85 5.09 15.44
C ILE A 261 -9.12 6.59 15.60
N ASP A 262 -8.08 7.42 15.65
CA ASP A 262 -8.18 8.86 15.96
C ASP A 262 -8.87 9.65 14.83
N GLY A 263 -8.81 9.16 13.59
CA GLY A 263 -9.48 9.76 12.44
C GLY A 263 -11.01 9.86 12.60
N LYS A 264 -11.59 9.12 13.55
CA LYS A 264 -13.04 8.96 13.80
C LYS A 264 -13.50 9.75 15.03
N GLU A 265 -13.36 11.08 15.04
CA GLU A 265 -13.71 11.95 16.19
C GLU A 265 -15.16 11.81 16.75
N LYS A 266 -16.08 11.08 16.09
CA LYS A 266 -17.50 10.97 16.52
C LYS A 266 -18.17 9.59 16.34
N GLN A 267 -17.45 8.51 16.06
CA GLN A 267 -18.06 7.18 15.89
C GLN A 267 -17.45 6.13 16.83
N PRO A 268 -18.25 5.21 17.40
CA PRO A 268 -17.71 4.06 18.13
C PRO A 268 -16.88 3.19 17.18
N PHE A 269 -15.68 2.80 17.59
CA PHE A 269 -14.83 1.87 16.86
C PHE A 269 -14.83 0.51 17.55
N VAL A 270 -14.85 -0.56 16.74
CA VAL A 270 -14.61 -1.92 17.19
C VAL A 270 -13.38 -2.40 16.42
N VAL A 271 -12.38 -2.87 17.16
CA VAL A 271 -11.24 -3.62 16.60
C VAL A 271 -11.62 -5.10 16.69
#